data_AF-A0A1A3NUR3-F1
#
_entry.id   AF-A0A1A3NUR3-F1
#
_cell.length_a   1.000
_cell.length_b   1.000
_cell.length_c   1.000
_cell.angle_alpha   90.00
_cell.angle_beta   90.00
_cell.angle_gamma   90.00
#
_symmetry.space_group_name_H-M   'P 1'
#
loop_
_entity.id
_entity.type
_entity.pdbx_description
1 polymer ?
#
loop_
_entity_poly.entity_id
_entity_poly.type
_entity_poly.pdbx_seq_one_letter_code
_entity_poly.pdbx_strand_id
1 'polypeptide(L)'
;MVAAAPPAPIAPVPPPAAGALPTYGSDLRPPVSTTITPPSAPNPPPVSATPSSAPVSPSGAHASPGQPAVVRQTTSSAPPPPPNATGAQAVTATATGAAVGAASADAAARARLQRLVDAVARQQPRLAWAAGDRADDTTLLVTDLAGGWIPPGVALPAAVTLLPPARRRGNLEFLLGEVTVTASYTPIHQLPDETEPPSTSPRPRSAPEIPDLGWELSQATQWRDGLPRLAHTLAKAASAGTGILDSETALLQQHLATISGRVLDTYPKEINAHDVGNWQLLAAIDALVAGDKNAANYHLAWFLAGEPTGQRLKN
;
A
#
# COMPACT_ATOMS: atom_id res chain seq x y z
N MET A 1 -62.59 -23.91 -45.65
CA MET A 1 -62.06 -24.71 -44.52
C MET A 1 -61.62 -26.05 -45.06
N VAL A 2 -60.39 -26.48 -44.78
CA VAL A 2 -59.90 -27.86 -45.00
C VAL A 2 -59.05 -28.19 -43.77
N ALA A 3 -59.36 -29.27 -43.07
CA ALA A 3 -58.65 -29.66 -41.85
C ALA A 3 -57.54 -30.67 -42.19
N ALA A 4 -56.30 -30.35 -41.81
CA ALA A 4 -55.18 -31.30 -41.88
C ALA A 4 -55.12 -32.13 -40.59
N ALA A 5 -54.79 -33.42 -40.71
CA ALA A 5 -54.69 -34.33 -39.57
C ALA A 5 -53.41 -34.07 -38.73
N PRO A 6 -53.44 -34.34 -37.41
CA PRO A 6 -52.27 -34.20 -36.55
C PRO A 6 -51.21 -35.30 -36.81
N PRO A 7 -49.91 -35.02 -36.62
CA PRO A 7 -48.85 -36.01 -36.77
C PRO A 7 -48.81 -37.03 -35.62
N ALA A 8 -48.27 -38.21 -35.90
CA ALA A 8 -48.08 -39.29 -34.92
C ALA A 8 -46.88 -39.03 -33.97
N PRO A 9 -46.90 -39.57 -32.74
CA PRO A 9 -45.81 -39.39 -31.77
C PRO A 9 -44.56 -40.19 -32.15
N ILE A 10 -43.38 -39.61 -31.87
CA ILE A 10 -42.07 -40.23 -32.07
C ILE A 10 -41.65 -40.98 -30.79
N ALA A 11 -41.17 -42.22 -30.94
CA ALA A 11 -40.68 -43.03 -29.82
C ALA A 11 -39.28 -42.58 -29.35
N PRO A 12 -38.95 -42.70 -28.04
CA PRO A 12 -37.65 -42.29 -27.50
C PRO A 12 -36.52 -43.22 -27.92
N VAL A 13 -35.33 -42.65 -28.12
CA VAL A 13 -34.09 -43.37 -28.45
C VAL A 13 -33.42 -43.87 -27.15
N PRO A 14 -32.95 -45.13 -27.08
CA PRO A 14 -32.23 -45.63 -25.90
C PRO A 14 -30.81 -45.04 -25.79
N PRO A 15 -30.26 -44.87 -24.57
CA PRO A 15 -28.91 -44.37 -24.37
C PRO A 15 -27.84 -45.41 -24.80
N PRO A 16 -26.64 -44.96 -25.24
CA PRO A 16 -25.53 -45.85 -25.56
C PRO A 16 -24.99 -46.55 -24.31
N ALA A 17 -24.48 -47.78 -24.48
CA ALA A 17 -23.91 -48.58 -23.39
C ALA A 17 -22.57 -47.99 -22.89
N ALA A 18 -22.33 -48.07 -21.59
CA ALA A 18 -21.08 -47.65 -20.98
C ALA A 18 -19.92 -48.58 -21.38
N GLY A 19 -18.85 -48.00 -21.94
CA GLY A 19 -17.62 -48.74 -22.26
C GLY A 19 -16.86 -49.16 -21.00
N ALA A 20 -16.23 -50.33 -21.03
CA ALA A 20 -15.44 -50.83 -19.91
C ALA A 20 -14.14 -50.01 -19.72
N LEU A 21 -13.81 -49.70 -18.46
CA LEU A 21 -12.56 -49.04 -18.10
C LEU A 21 -11.39 -50.03 -18.14
N PRO A 22 -10.23 -49.69 -18.74
CA PRO A 22 -9.05 -50.56 -18.70
C PRO A 22 -8.37 -50.48 -17.33
N THR A 23 -8.26 -51.63 -16.66
CA THR A 23 -7.48 -51.76 -15.41
C THR A 23 -5.99 -51.74 -15.72
N TYR A 24 -5.27 -50.71 -15.27
CA TYR A 24 -3.80 -50.72 -15.20
C TYR A 24 -3.31 -50.11 -13.88
N GLY A 25 -3.01 -51.00 -12.93
CA GLY A 25 -2.07 -50.72 -11.84
C GLY A 25 -0.71 -51.38 -12.14
N SER A 26 0.26 -51.17 -11.25
CA SER A 26 1.57 -51.83 -11.25
C SER A 26 2.56 -51.44 -12.35
N ASP A 27 3.14 -50.24 -12.22
CA ASP A 27 4.59 -50.09 -12.41
C ASP A 27 5.18 -49.22 -11.28
N LEU A 28 5.49 -49.88 -10.15
CA LEU A 28 6.12 -49.26 -8.98
C LEU A 28 7.65 -49.35 -9.11
N ARG A 29 8.22 -48.56 -10.03
CA ARG A 29 9.67 -48.39 -10.12
C ARG A 29 10.20 -47.68 -8.85
N PRO A 30 11.17 -48.26 -8.11
CA PRO A 30 11.72 -47.61 -6.93
C PRO A 30 12.48 -46.33 -7.31
N PRO A 31 12.34 -45.22 -6.56
CA PRO A 31 13.13 -44.03 -6.79
C PRO A 31 14.61 -44.31 -6.46
N VAL A 32 15.51 -43.89 -7.35
CA VAL A 32 16.94 -43.91 -7.08
C VAL A 32 17.28 -42.88 -6.01
N SER A 33 18.03 -43.29 -4.98
CA SER A 33 18.47 -42.39 -3.91
C SER A 33 19.51 -41.39 -4.43
N THR A 34 19.08 -40.18 -4.77
CA THR A 34 19.99 -39.05 -5.00
C THR A 34 20.55 -38.56 -3.67
N THR A 35 21.82 -38.87 -3.40
CA THR A 35 22.54 -38.37 -2.23
C THR A 35 22.70 -36.85 -2.32
N ILE A 36 21.84 -36.11 -1.63
CA ILE A 36 21.96 -34.65 -1.51
C ILE A 36 23.12 -34.35 -0.55
N THR A 37 24.24 -33.87 -1.09
CA THR A 37 25.32 -33.28 -0.29
C THR A 37 24.80 -32.00 0.38
N PRO A 38 24.95 -31.83 1.71
CA PRO A 38 24.53 -30.59 2.37
C PRO A 38 25.38 -29.41 1.90
N PRO A 39 24.79 -28.21 1.72
CA PRO A 39 25.57 -27.01 1.44
C PRO A 39 26.44 -26.63 2.66
N SER A 40 27.67 -26.20 2.42
CA SER A 40 28.56 -25.70 3.47
C SER A 40 27.96 -24.45 4.15
N ALA A 41 28.13 -24.33 5.46
CA ALA A 41 27.74 -23.14 6.19
C ALA A 41 28.52 -21.90 5.70
N PRO A 42 27.88 -20.73 5.57
CA PRO A 42 28.57 -19.49 5.21
C PRO A 42 29.48 -19.02 6.34
N ASN A 43 30.68 -18.52 6.00
CA ASN A 43 31.55 -17.85 6.96
C ASN A 43 30.88 -16.59 7.53
N PRO A 44 31.12 -16.25 8.82
CA PRO A 44 30.68 -14.97 9.37
C PRO A 44 31.42 -13.80 8.71
N PRO A 45 30.77 -12.63 8.53
CA PRO A 45 31.43 -11.44 8.03
C PRO A 45 32.43 -10.87 9.06
N PRO A 46 33.49 -10.15 8.61
CA PRO A 46 34.42 -9.51 9.51
C PRO A 46 33.74 -8.37 10.30
N VAL A 47 34.02 -8.31 11.60
CA VAL A 47 33.53 -7.22 12.48
C VAL A 47 34.33 -5.94 12.28
N SER A 48 33.78 -4.97 11.56
CA SER A 48 34.31 -3.61 11.50
C SER A 48 34.00 -2.86 12.80
N ALA A 49 35.02 -2.24 13.40
CA ALA A 49 34.93 -1.63 14.72
C ALA A 49 34.09 -0.34 14.75
N THR A 50 33.37 -0.12 15.85
CA THR A 50 32.72 1.14 16.17
C THR A 50 33.73 2.13 16.78
N PRO A 51 33.81 3.39 16.31
CA PRO A 51 34.56 4.43 17.00
C PRO A 51 33.80 4.90 18.24
N SER A 52 34.13 4.34 19.40
CA SER A 52 33.57 4.76 20.69
C SER A 52 34.31 6.00 21.23
N SER A 53 33.70 7.17 21.11
CA SER A 53 34.24 8.43 21.65
C SER A 53 33.80 8.63 23.11
N ALA A 54 34.58 8.10 24.05
CA ALA A 54 34.45 8.39 25.47
C ALA A 54 35.22 9.68 25.85
N PRO A 55 34.82 10.42 26.91
CA PRO A 55 35.40 11.72 27.23
C PRO A 55 36.78 11.63 27.89
N VAL A 56 37.66 12.59 27.58
CA VAL A 56 38.97 12.72 28.24
C VAL A 56 38.89 13.61 29.48
N SER A 57 39.42 13.11 30.60
CA SER A 57 39.64 13.85 31.85
C SER A 57 41.09 13.65 32.30
N PRO A 58 41.90 14.70 32.50
CA PRO A 58 43.30 14.58 32.93
C PRO A 58 43.45 14.60 34.47
N SER A 59 44.42 13.88 35.04
CA SER A 59 44.80 13.98 36.46
C SER A 59 46.17 13.33 36.76
N GLY A 60 47.17 14.14 37.19
CA GLY A 60 48.48 13.71 37.71
C GLY A 60 49.42 13.02 36.68
N ALA A 61 50.73 12.87 36.89
CA ALA A 61 51.68 13.41 37.88
C ALA A 61 53.11 13.20 37.31
N HIS A 62 54.25 13.72 37.81
CA HIS A 62 54.58 14.47 39.03
C HIS A 62 55.20 15.87 38.63
N ALA A 63 56.28 16.51 39.13
CA ALA A 63 57.36 16.20 40.08
C ALA A 63 57.94 17.48 40.76
N SER A 64 59.24 17.50 41.08
CA SER A 64 59.90 18.48 41.97
C SER A 64 61.42 18.62 41.65
N PRO A 65 62.23 19.51 42.28
CA PRO A 65 61.92 20.44 43.38
C PRO A 65 62.44 21.90 43.21
N GLY A 66 62.05 22.79 44.12
CA GLY A 66 62.71 24.09 44.34
C GLY A 66 61.89 25.09 45.17
N GLN A 67 62.38 25.48 46.35
CA GLN A 67 61.88 26.66 47.10
C GLN A 67 62.86 27.83 46.91
N PRO A 68 62.42 29.10 47.09
CA PRO A 68 62.35 29.64 48.44
C PRO A 68 60.97 30.22 48.82
N ALA A 69 60.74 30.43 50.11
CA ALA A 69 59.49 31.00 50.63
C ALA A 69 59.39 32.51 50.41
N VAL A 70 58.18 33.00 50.08
CA VAL A 70 57.81 34.42 50.09
C VAL A 70 56.54 34.59 50.94
N VAL A 71 56.49 35.65 51.74
CA VAL A 71 55.51 35.81 52.82
C VAL A 71 54.34 36.71 52.40
N ARG A 72 53.11 36.23 52.64
CA ARG A 72 51.84 37.00 52.81
C ARG A 72 51.45 37.98 51.68
N GLN A 73 50.34 37.67 51.01
CA GLN A 73 49.20 38.61 50.96
C GLN A 73 47.87 37.87 50.77
N THR A 74 46.88 38.15 51.60
CA THR A 74 45.50 37.68 51.43
C THR A 74 44.72 38.67 50.56
N THR A 75 44.61 38.39 49.27
CA THR A 75 43.75 39.16 48.35
C THR A 75 42.36 38.54 48.28
N SER A 76 41.33 39.36 48.45
CA SER A 76 39.91 38.95 48.42
C SER A 76 39.53 38.23 47.13
N SER A 77 38.53 37.34 47.20
CA SER A 77 37.91 36.76 46.01
C SER A 77 37.25 37.85 45.17
N ALA A 78 37.75 38.07 43.95
CA ALA A 78 37.00 38.80 42.95
C ALA A 78 35.74 37.99 42.56
N PRO A 79 34.60 38.64 42.27
CA PRO A 79 33.45 37.96 41.66
C PRO A 79 33.85 37.32 40.32
N PRO A 80 33.16 36.25 39.87
CA PRO A 80 33.31 35.80 38.49
C PRO A 80 32.98 36.97 37.53
N PRO A 81 33.69 37.11 36.40
CA PRO A 81 33.36 38.13 35.41
C PRO A 81 31.93 37.91 34.89
N PRO A 82 31.20 38.98 34.52
CA PRO A 82 29.88 38.85 33.94
C PRO A 82 29.94 38.00 32.65
N PRO A 83 28.90 37.21 32.34
CA PRO A 83 28.90 36.35 31.16
C PRO A 83 29.09 37.19 29.89
N ASN A 84 30.13 36.87 29.11
CA ASN A 84 30.49 37.60 27.90
C ASN A 84 29.27 37.70 26.96
N ALA A 85 28.88 38.92 26.59
CA ALA A 85 27.75 39.17 25.68
C ALA A 85 27.91 38.43 24.34
N THR A 86 29.15 38.22 23.89
CA THR A 86 29.52 37.39 22.73
C THR A 86 29.00 35.95 22.82
N GLY A 87 28.97 35.35 24.02
CA GLY A 87 28.43 34.01 24.24
C GLY A 87 26.91 33.97 24.09
N ALA A 88 26.20 34.96 24.62
CA ALA A 88 24.76 35.11 24.40
C ALA A 88 24.44 35.35 22.91
N GLN A 89 25.20 36.21 22.24
CA GLN A 89 25.06 36.44 20.79
C GLN A 89 25.31 35.17 19.96
N ALA A 90 26.33 34.38 20.30
CA ALA A 90 26.61 33.10 19.64
C ALA A 90 25.46 32.10 19.83
N VAL A 91 24.97 31.92 21.07
CA VAL A 91 23.83 31.03 21.37
C VAL A 91 22.56 31.48 20.63
N THR A 92 22.26 32.77 20.62
CA THR A 92 21.13 33.32 19.86
C THR A 92 21.29 33.07 18.35
N ALA A 93 22.47 33.34 17.78
CA ALA A 93 22.73 33.10 16.35
C ALA A 93 22.61 31.61 15.98
N THR A 94 23.11 30.70 16.81
CA THR A 94 22.93 29.25 16.63
C THR A 94 21.46 28.85 16.70
N ALA A 95 20.69 29.38 17.66
CA ALA A 95 19.25 29.12 17.78
C ALA A 95 18.45 29.64 16.57
N THR A 96 18.76 30.85 16.08
CA THR A 96 18.16 31.39 14.85
C THR A 96 18.52 30.56 13.63
N GLY A 97 19.79 30.14 13.50
CA GLY A 97 20.23 29.27 12.40
C GLY A 97 19.53 27.91 12.41
N ALA A 98 19.36 27.30 13.58
CA ALA A 98 18.61 26.05 13.75
C ALA A 98 17.13 26.21 13.37
N ALA A 99 16.48 27.30 13.78
CA ALA A 99 15.09 27.59 13.43
C ALA A 99 14.88 27.80 11.92
N VAL A 100 15.79 28.53 11.26
CA VAL A 100 15.78 28.71 9.79
C VAL A 100 16.03 27.40 9.07
N GLY A 101 16.96 26.57 9.55
CA GLY A 101 17.22 25.23 9.02
C GLY A 101 15.99 24.32 9.11
N ALA A 102 15.34 24.29 10.27
CA ALA A 102 14.10 23.55 10.49
C ALA A 102 12.99 24.01 9.53
N ALA A 103 12.69 25.30 9.47
CA ALA A 103 11.68 25.85 8.56
C ALA A 103 11.98 25.55 7.06
N SER A 104 13.26 25.50 6.68
CA SER A 104 13.69 25.16 5.32
C SER A 104 13.48 23.67 5.00
N ALA A 105 13.78 22.78 5.94
CA ALA A 105 13.48 21.35 5.83
C ALA A 105 11.97 21.08 5.75
N ASP A 106 11.20 21.79 6.58
CA ASP A 106 9.74 21.78 6.61
C ASP A 106 9.12 22.17 5.26
N ALA A 107 9.63 23.24 4.64
CA ALA A 107 9.21 23.69 3.31
C ALA A 107 9.58 22.67 2.21
N ALA A 108 10.78 22.10 2.27
CA ALA A 108 11.20 21.05 1.34
C ALA A 108 10.38 19.77 1.48
N ALA A 109 9.99 19.39 2.71
CA ALA A 109 9.10 18.26 2.98
C ALA A 109 7.69 18.50 2.41
N ARG A 110 7.08 19.67 2.65
CA ARG A 110 5.78 20.02 2.04
C ARG A 110 5.84 20.01 0.51
N ALA A 111 6.88 20.57 -0.09
CA ALA A 111 7.08 20.55 -1.55
C ALA A 111 7.32 19.12 -2.09
N ARG A 112 7.95 18.23 -1.32
CA ARG A 112 8.09 16.80 -1.66
C ARG A 112 6.73 16.11 -1.65
N LEU A 113 5.95 16.28 -0.59
CA LEU A 113 4.62 15.69 -0.45
C LEU A 113 3.64 16.20 -1.50
N GLN A 114 3.64 17.50 -1.80
CA GLN A 114 2.76 18.07 -2.83
C GLN A 114 3.01 17.44 -4.21
N ARG A 115 4.27 17.22 -4.62
CA ARG A 115 4.57 16.52 -5.88
C ARG A 115 4.02 15.08 -5.93
N LEU A 116 3.99 14.37 -4.79
CA LEU A 116 3.42 13.02 -4.71
C LEU A 116 1.88 13.04 -4.80
N VAL A 117 1.24 14.04 -4.17
CA VAL A 117 -0.20 14.27 -4.23
C VAL A 117 -0.63 14.69 -5.63
N ASP A 118 0.06 15.66 -6.23
CA ASP A 118 -0.22 16.15 -7.59
C ASP A 118 -0.12 15.02 -8.63
N ALA A 119 0.86 14.13 -8.49
CA ALA A 119 1.07 13.02 -9.43
C ALA A 119 -0.10 12.00 -9.42
N VAL A 120 -0.77 11.77 -8.29
CA VAL A 120 -1.98 10.93 -8.25
C VAL A 120 -3.26 11.72 -8.58
N ALA A 121 -3.30 13.02 -8.24
CA ALA A 121 -4.38 13.91 -8.63
C ALA A 121 -4.44 14.14 -10.15
N ARG A 122 -3.31 14.21 -10.87
CA ARG A 122 -3.28 14.24 -12.35
C ARG A 122 -3.95 13.01 -12.97
N GLN A 123 -3.81 11.85 -12.35
CA GLN A 123 -4.37 10.58 -12.82
C GLN A 123 -5.86 10.41 -12.44
N GLN A 124 -6.28 10.99 -11.32
CA GLN A 124 -7.68 10.98 -10.88
C GLN A 124 -8.04 12.30 -10.15
N PRO A 125 -8.31 13.39 -10.90
CA PRO A 125 -8.55 14.72 -10.32
C PRO A 125 -9.94 14.84 -9.70
N ARG A 126 -10.82 13.86 -9.93
CA ARG A 126 -12.18 13.83 -9.36
C ARG A 126 -12.19 13.49 -7.87
N LEU A 127 -11.07 13.02 -7.32
CA LEU A 127 -10.91 12.66 -5.91
C LEU A 127 -10.11 13.71 -5.15
N ALA A 128 -10.42 13.90 -3.87
CA ALA A 128 -9.53 14.55 -2.94
C ALA A 128 -8.43 13.57 -2.50
N TRP A 129 -7.23 14.09 -2.34
CA TRP A 129 -6.01 13.33 -2.03
C TRP A 129 -5.23 14.04 -0.93
N ALA A 130 -4.55 13.29 -0.07
CA ALA A 130 -3.56 13.85 0.83
C ALA A 130 -2.39 12.89 1.06
N ALA A 131 -1.22 13.48 1.31
CA ALA A 131 -0.05 12.75 1.78
C ALA A 131 0.49 13.40 3.05
N GLY A 132 1.06 12.58 3.94
CA GLY A 132 1.65 13.06 5.19
C GLY A 132 2.82 12.20 5.65
N ASP A 133 3.82 12.86 6.23
CA ASP A 133 4.98 12.20 6.84
C ASP A 133 4.67 11.82 8.29
N ARG A 134 4.96 10.57 8.65
CA ARG A 134 4.78 10.01 10.00
C ARG A 134 6.08 10.02 10.80
N ALA A 135 5.95 9.81 12.11
CA ALA A 135 7.08 9.71 13.04
C ALA A 135 7.92 8.41 12.90
N ASP A 136 7.56 7.51 11.98
CA ASP A 136 8.33 6.31 11.58
C ASP A 136 9.07 6.51 10.24
N ASP A 137 9.26 7.76 9.83
CA ASP A 137 9.82 8.21 8.53
C ASP A 137 9.06 7.69 7.28
N THR A 138 7.84 7.15 7.44
CA THR A 138 7.00 6.76 6.30
C THR A 138 6.15 7.92 5.79
N THR A 139 6.13 8.13 4.47
CA THR A 139 5.09 8.93 3.82
C THR A 139 3.84 8.07 3.62
N LEU A 140 2.71 8.47 4.16
CA LEU A 140 1.39 7.89 3.88
C LEU A 140 0.72 8.64 2.72
N LEU A 141 -0.01 7.94 1.86
CA LEU A 141 -0.96 8.51 0.90
C LEU A 141 -2.39 8.01 1.17
N VAL A 142 -3.37 8.92 1.12
CA VAL A 142 -4.79 8.60 1.31
C VAL A 142 -5.70 9.33 0.31
N THR A 143 -6.85 8.71 0.04
CA THR A 143 -8.08 9.37 -0.46
C THR A 143 -9.24 8.97 0.44
N ASP A 144 -10.22 9.85 0.61
CA ASP A 144 -11.40 9.62 1.46
C ASP A 144 -12.53 8.86 0.77
N LEU A 145 -12.40 8.58 -0.54
CA LEU A 145 -13.32 7.77 -1.35
C LEU A 145 -13.88 6.53 -0.62
N ALA A 146 -13.02 5.77 0.04
CA ALA A 146 -13.41 4.54 0.72
C ALA A 146 -12.45 4.17 1.86
N GLY A 147 -12.30 5.08 2.83
CA GLY A 147 -11.60 4.80 4.09
C GLY A 147 -10.10 4.49 3.95
N GLY A 148 -9.46 4.99 2.88
CA GLY A 148 -8.06 4.74 2.54
C GLY A 148 -7.83 3.81 1.33
N TRP A 149 -8.87 3.22 0.75
CA TRP A 149 -8.73 2.42 -0.47
C TRP A 149 -8.32 3.28 -1.67
N ILE A 150 -7.33 2.83 -2.43
CA ILE A 150 -6.90 3.45 -3.68
C ILE A 150 -7.51 2.71 -4.87
N PRO A 151 -8.22 3.40 -5.79
CA PRO A 151 -8.83 2.76 -6.96
C PRO A 151 -7.79 2.14 -7.92
N PRO A 152 -8.21 1.22 -8.81
CA PRO A 152 -7.37 0.76 -9.92
C PRO A 152 -7.03 1.91 -10.88
N GLY A 153 -6.09 1.69 -11.81
CA GLY A 153 -5.65 2.67 -12.81
C GLY A 153 -4.73 3.78 -12.28
N VAL A 154 -4.71 4.07 -10.98
CA VAL A 154 -3.75 5.01 -10.39
C VAL A 154 -2.38 4.32 -10.20
N ALA A 155 -1.36 4.76 -10.93
CA ALA A 155 0.03 4.43 -10.69
C ALA A 155 0.53 5.18 -9.44
N LEU A 156 0.99 4.44 -8.44
CA LEU A 156 1.38 4.99 -7.14
C LEU A 156 2.88 5.35 -7.12
N PRO A 157 3.28 6.51 -6.59
CA PRO A 157 4.68 6.84 -6.38
C PRO A 157 5.37 5.81 -5.48
N ALA A 158 6.59 5.38 -5.82
CA ALA A 158 7.30 4.30 -5.13
C ALA A 158 7.66 4.61 -3.66
N ALA A 159 7.58 5.89 -3.26
CA ALA A 159 7.89 6.36 -1.91
C ALA A 159 6.70 6.36 -0.94
N VAL A 160 5.47 6.10 -1.37
CA VAL A 160 4.29 6.14 -0.49
C VAL A 160 3.96 4.78 0.12
N THR A 161 3.40 4.82 1.33
CA THR A 161 2.69 3.73 1.98
C THR A 161 1.18 4.00 1.93
N LEU A 162 0.36 2.95 2.07
CA LEU A 162 -1.09 3.04 2.13
C LEU A 162 -1.61 2.60 3.50
N LEU A 163 -2.85 3.00 3.84
CA LEU A 163 -3.55 2.40 4.96
C LEU A 163 -3.83 0.90 4.71
N PRO A 164 -3.76 0.03 5.73
CA PRO A 164 -4.17 -1.36 5.58
C PRO A 164 -5.70 -1.47 5.41
N PRO A 165 -6.21 -2.51 4.74
CA PRO A 165 -7.64 -2.74 4.58
C PRO A 165 -8.39 -2.75 5.91
N ALA A 166 -9.32 -1.81 6.10
CA ALA A 166 -10.23 -1.76 7.25
C ALA A 166 -11.42 -0.85 6.98
N ARG A 167 -12.56 -1.13 7.61
CA ARG A 167 -13.75 -0.27 7.59
C ARG A 167 -13.50 1.03 8.35
N ARG A 168 -13.26 2.13 7.63
CA ARG A 168 -13.09 3.49 8.19
C ARG A 168 -14.15 4.45 7.68
N ARG A 169 -14.37 5.53 8.42
CA ARG A 169 -15.16 6.71 8.03
C ARG A 169 -14.44 7.96 8.54
N GLY A 170 -14.37 9.00 7.72
CA GLY A 170 -13.68 10.25 8.03
C GLY A 170 -13.26 10.95 6.74
N ASN A 171 -12.81 12.19 6.87
CA ASN A 171 -12.17 12.96 5.79
C ASN A 171 -10.68 12.59 5.67
N LEU A 172 -9.97 13.25 4.75
CA LEU A 172 -8.52 13.09 4.57
C LEU A 172 -7.72 13.27 5.88
N GLU A 173 -8.07 14.27 6.70
CA GLU A 173 -7.38 14.58 7.96
C GLU A 173 -7.47 13.39 8.94
N PHE A 174 -8.68 12.84 9.14
CA PHE A 174 -8.90 11.65 9.95
C PHE A 174 -8.17 10.40 9.42
N LEU A 175 -8.01 10.29 8.10
CA LEU A 175 -7.32 9.16 7.47
C LEU A 175 -5.79 9.28 7.51
N LEU A 176 -5.23 10.49 7.55
CA LEU A 176 -3.82 10.71 7.81
C LEU A 176 -3.45 10.31 9.25
N GLY A 177 -4.23 10.79 10.22
CA GLY A 177 -3.95 10.64 11.65
C GLY A 177 -2.78 11.53 12.10
N GLU A 178 -1.96 11.03 13.02
CA GLU A 178 -0.77 11.74 13.53
C GLU A 178 0.33 11.79 12.45
N VAL A 179 0.61 13.00 11.94
CA VAL A 179 1.60 13.29 10.90
C VAL A 179 2.29 14.63 11.18
N THR A 180 3.59 14.72 10.87
CA THR A 180 4.43 15.90 11.14
C THR A 180 4.32 16.97 10.06
N VAL A 181 4.22 16.54 8.81
CA VAL A 181 4.14 17.39 7.62
C VAL A 181 3.09 16.83 6.68
N THR A 182 2.29 17.69 6.04
CA THR A 182 1.20 17.30 5.13
C THR A 182 1.19 18.11 3.84
N ALA A 183 0.59 17.51 2.81
CA ALA A 183 0.16 18.16 1.58
C ALA A 183 -1.18 17.56 1.13
N SER A 184 -2.00 18.31 0.40
CA SER A 184 -3.31 17.84 -0.06
C SER A 184 -3.75 18.46 -1.38
N TYR A 185 -4.76 17.84 -1.97
CA TYR A 185 -5.44 18.27 -3.18
C TYR A 185 -6.93 18.04 -3.01
N THR A 186 -7.76 18.97 -3.50
CA THR A 186 -9.20 18.78 -3.63
C THR A 186 -9.63 19.10 -5.06
N PRO A 187 -10.68 18.45 -5.62
CA PRO A 187 -11.05 18.51 -7.05
C PRO A 187 -11.36 19.89 -7.67
N ILE A 188 -11.35 20.96 -6.88
CA ILE A 188 -11.53 22.35 -7.33
C ILE A 188 -10.20 23.07 -7.60
N HIS A 189 -9.06 22.47 -7.24
CA HIS A 189 -7.74 23.07 -7.44
C HIS A 189 -7.20 22.74 -8.84
N GLN A 190 -6.64 23.75 -9.49
CA GLN A 190 -5.89 23.58 -10.73
C GLN A 190 -4.53 22.95 -10.42
N LEU A 191 -4.19 21.86 -11.10
CA LEU A 191 -2.88 21.23 -10.99
C LEU A 191 -1.83 22.02 -11.79
N PRO A 192 -0.61 22.21 -11.26
CA PRO A 192 0.49 22.77 -12.03
C PRO A 192 1.03 21.75 -13.04
N ASP A 193 1.68 22.24 -14.10
CA ASP A 193 2.39 21.40 -15.07
C ASP A 193 3.46 20.53 -14.38
N GLU A 194 3.64 19.30 -14.87
CA GLU A 194 4.56 18.34 -14.27
C GLU A 194 5.98 18.51 -14.81
N THR A 195 6.88 19.10 -14.02
CA THR A 195 8.30 19.25 -14.40
C THR A 195 9.02 17.90 -14.49
N GLU A 196 8.73 16.99 -13.55
CA GLU A 196 9.32 15.65 -13.47
C GLU A 196 8.36 14.74 -12.68
N PRO A 197 7.83 13.65 -13.28
CA PRO A 197 6.94 12.72 -12.58
C PRO A 197 7.72 11.85 -11.59
N PRO A 198 7.17 11.57 -10.39
CA PRO A 198 7.82 10.68 -9.44
C PRO A 198 7.83 9.23 -9.94
N SER A 199 8.94 8.52 -9.71
CA SER A 199 9.04 7.08 -10.00
C SER A 199 7.91 6.30 -9.33
N THR A 200 7.23 5.43 -10.07
CA THR A 200 6.05 4.68 -9.63
C THR A 200 6.37 3.21 -9.31
N SER A 201 5.51 2.55 -8.54
CA SER A 201 5.64 1.13 -8.20
C SER A 201 4.27 0.49 -7.90
N PRO A 202 4.06 -0.80 -8.18
CA PRO A 202 2.91 -1.54 -7.67
C PRO A 202 3.01 -1.84 -6.17
N ARG A 203 4.23 -1.84 -5.59
CA ARG A 203 4.52 -2.27 -4.20
C ARG A 203 3.65 -1.61 -3.11
N PRO A 204 3.24 -0.33 -3.20
CA PRO A 204 2.37 0.29 -2.18
C PRO A 204 0.99 -0.36 -2.08
N ARG A 205 0.47 -1.02 -3.13
CA ARG A 205 -0.74 -1.88 -3.05
C ARG A 205 -0.42 -3.18 -2.33
N SER A 206 -0.13 -3.11 -1.04
CA SER A 206 0.08 -4.27 -0.17
C SER A 206 -1.11 -4.47 0.77
N ALA A 207 -1.43 -5.73 1.03
CA ALA A 207 -2.50 -6.16 1.94
C ALA A 207 -2.14 -7.52 2.55
N PRO A 208 -2.74 -7.94 3.67
CA PRO A 208 -2.63 -9.32 4.16
C PRO A 208 -3.00 -10.31 3.05
N GLU A 209 -2.27 -11.41 2.96
CA GLU A 209 -2.55 -12.47 1.99
C GLU A 209 -3.88 -13.17 2.30
N ILE A 210 -4.72 -13.35 1.28
CA ILE A 210 -6.00 -14.05 1.35
C ILE A 210 -5.78 -15.52 0.97
N PRO A 211 -5.94 -16.48 1.91
CA PRO A 211 -5.94 -17.90 1.59
C PRO A 211 -6.97 -18.22 0.52
N ASP A 212 -6.58 -19.02 -0.47
CA ASP A 212 -7.43 -19.40 -1.61
C ASP A 212 -8.13 -18.19 -2.27
N LEU A 213 -7.36 -17.13 -2.56
CA LEU A 213 -7.77 -15.88 -3.23
C LEU A 213 -8.85 -16.06 -4.32
N GLY A 214 -8.70 -17.08 -5.16
CA GLY A 214 -9.64 -17.39 -6.25
C GLY A 214 -10.97 -18.01 -5.80
N TRP A 215 -10.99 -18.75 -4.69
CA TRP A 215 -12.21 -19.23 -4.05
C TRP A 215 -12.94 -18.06 -3.37
N GLU A 216 -12.26 -17.26 -2.55
CA GLU A 216 -12.85 -16.06 -1.90
C GLU A 216 -13.42 -15.09 -2.96
N LEU A 217 -12.70 -14.83 -4.06
CA LEU A 217 -13.20 -14.00 -5.18
C LEU A 217 -14.40 -14.63 -5.91
N SER A 218 -14.44 -15.96 -6.03
CA SER A 218 -15.58 -16.68 -6.61
C SER A 218 -16.82 -16.62 -5.70
N GLN A 219 -16.66 -16.72 -4.38
CA GLN A 219 -17.76 -16.56 -3.42
C GLN A 219 -18.29 -15.12 -3.42
N ALA A 220 -17.39 -14.13 -3.35
CA ALA A 220 -17.75 -12.71 -3.33
C ALA A 220 -18.50 -12.23 -4.59
N THR A 221 -18.42 -12.98 -5.70
CA THR A 221 -19.08 -12.67 -6.98
C THR A 221 -20.33 -13.52 -7.27
N GLN A 222 -20.52 -14.66 -6.58
CA GLN A 222 -21.52 -15.68 -6.96
C GLN A 222 -22.97 -15.19 -6.93
N TRP A 223 -23.33 -14.34 -5.97
CA TRP A 223 -24.68 -13.79 -5.78
C TRP A 223 -24.66 -12.28 -5.48
N ARG A 224 -23.65 -11.54 -5.97
CA ARG A 224 -23.50 -10.10 -5.68
C ARG A 224 -24.33 -9.26 -6.64
N ASP A 225 -25.32 -8.57 -6.09
CA ASP A 225 -26.16 -7.63 -6.83
C ASP A 225 -25.34 -6.53 -7.52
N GLY A 226 -25.82 -6.06 -8.68
CA GLY A 226 -25.20 -4.98 -9.44
C GLY A 226 -23.87 -5.31 -10.13
N LEU A 227 -23.31 -6.51 -9.98
CA LEU A 227 -22.21 -6.99 -10.82
C LEU A 227 -22.74 -7.47 -12.20
N PRO A 228 -21.95 -7.32 -13.27
CA PRO A 228 -22.26 -7.96 -14.55
C PRO A 228 -22.09 -9.48 -14.43
N ARG A 229 -22.95 -10.26 -15.12
CA ARG A 229 -22.90 -11.74 -15.11
C ARG A 229 -21.53 -12.32 -15.47
N LEU A 230 -20.75 -11.59 -16.27
CA LEU A 230 -19.39 -11.96 -16.68
C LEU A 230 -18.40 -11.99 -15.50
N ALA A 231 -18.60 -11.17 -14.45
CA ALA A 231 -17.65 -11.03 -13.34
C ALA A 231 -17.36 -12.35 -12.62
N HIS A 232 -18.40 -13.12 -12.29
CA HIS A 232 -18.24 -14.43 -11.65
C HIS A 232 -17.58 -15.47 -12.57
N THR A 233 -17.89 -15.44 -13.88
CA THR A 233 -17.25 -16.31 -14.87
C THR A 233 -15.75 -16.03 -14.97
N LEU A 234 -15.37 -14.75 -15.07
CA LEU A 234 -13.96 -14.34 -15.15
C LEU A 234 -13.20 -14.55 -13.83
N ALA A 235 -13.85 -14.33 -12.68
CA ALA A 235 -13.28 -14.66 -11.38
C ALA A 235 -12.84 -16.14 -11.34
N LYS A 236 -13.72 -17.06 -11.78
CA LYS A 236 -13.41 -18.50 -11.84
C LYS A 236 -12.38 -18.84 -12.92
N ALA A 237 -12.48 -18.24 -14.11
CA ALA A 237 -11.56 -18.51 -15.22
C ALA A 237 -10.11 -18.09 -14.89
N ALA A 238 -9.93 -16.86 -14.40
CA ALA A 238 -8.63 -16.33 -14.02
C ALA A 238 -8.03 -17.10 -12.83
N SER A 239 -8.86 -17.48 -11.85
CA SER A 239 -8.45 -18.32 -10.71
C SER A 239 -8.00 -19.72 -11.12
N ALA A 240 -8.65 -20.31 -12.13
CA ALA A 240 -8.30 -21.62 -12.67
C ALA A 240 -7.13 -21.58 -13.69
N GLY A 241 -6.64 -20.39 -14.06
CA GLY A 241 -5.63 -20.22 -15.11
C GLY A 241 -6.12 -20.59 -16.51
N THR A 242 -7.43 -20.65 -16.73
CA THR A 242 -8.02 -20.90 -18.07
C THR A 242 -8.02 -19.60 -18.88
N GLY A 243 -7.69 -19.69 -20.18
CA GLY A 243 -7.65 -18.53 -21.06
C GLY A 243 -8.97 -17.76 -21.12
N ILE A 244 -8.85 -16.43 -21.21
CA ILE A 244 -9.93 -15.45 -21.30
C ILE A 244 -9.75 -14.68 -22.61
N LEU A 245 -10.83 -14.35 -23.31
CA LEU A 245 -10.73 -13.65 -24.60
C LEU A 245 -10.54 -12.14 -24.41
N ASP A 246 -9.81 -11.50 -25.34
CA ASP A 246 -9.61 -10.04 -25.35
C ASP A 246 -10.94 -9.27 -25.32
N SER A 247 -11.99 -9.82 -25.94
CA SER A 247 -13.35 -9.26 -25.92
C SER A 247 -14.02 -9.32 -24.55
N GLU A 248 -13.72 -10.32 -23.73
CA GLU A 248 -14.20 -10.44 -22.35
C GLU A 248 -13.43 -9.49 -21.43
N THR A 249 -12.11 -9.36 -21.63
CA THR A 249 -11.26 -8.37 -20.93
C THR A 249 -11.71 -6.93 -21.26
N ALA A 250 -11.98 -6.62 -22.52
CA ALA A 250 -12.50 -5.31 -22.92
C ALA A 250 -13.88 -5.02 -22.30
N LEU A 251 -14.77 -6.01 -22.22
CA LEU A 251 -16.08 -5.86 -21.58
C LEU A 251 -15.99 -5.71 -20.05
N LEU A 252 -15.04 -6.41 -19.40
CA LEU A 252 -14.70 -6.20 -17.99
C LEU A 252 -14.23 -4.76 -17.74
N GLN A 253 -13.32 -4.25 -18.56
CA GLN A 253 -12.82 -2.88 -18.47
C GLN A 253 -13.91 -1.84 -18.74
N GLN A 254 -14.83 -2.08 -19.68
CA GLN A 254 -16.01 -1.25 -19.89
C GLN A 254 -16.90 -1.20 -18.62
N HIS A 255 -17.12 -2.33 -17.96
CA HIS A 255 -17.88 -2.37 -16.70
C HIS A 255 -17.15 -1.66 -15.56
N LEU A 256 -15.83 -1.79 -15.46
CA LEU A 256 -14.98 -1.09 -14.48
C LEU A 256 -15.03 0.44 -14.70
N ALA A 257 -14.94 0.90 -15.95
CA ALA A 257 -15.12 2.31 -16.33
C ALA A 257 -16.54 2.82 -16.00
N THR A 258 -17.57 1.99 -16.21
CA THR A 258 -18.97 2.35 -15.93
C THR A 258 -19.24 2.53 -14.43
N ILE A 259 -18.77 1.62 -13.57
CA ILE A 259 -18.99 1.71 -12.12
C ILE A 259 -18.15 2.81 -11.48
N SER A 260 -16.89 2.98 -11.93
CA SER A 260 -16.01 4.05 -11.45
C SER A 260 -16.53 5.43 -11.82
N GLY A 261 -17.00 5.62 -13.06
CA GLY A 261 -17.69 6.85 -13.49
C GLY A 261 -18.83 7.21 -12.54
N ARG A 262 -19.79 6.29 -12.34
CA ARG A 262 -20.95 6.49 -11.46
C ARG A 262 -20.55 6.88 -10.03
N VAL A 263 -19.61 6.16 -9.42
CA VAL A 263 -19.16 6.43 -8.05
C VAL A 263 -18.49 7.81 -7.94
N LEU A 264 -17.75 8.22 -8.96
CA LEU A 264 -17.08 9.53 -9.01
C LEU A 264 -18.02 10.67 -9.43
N ASP A 265 -19.21 10.37 -10.01
CA ASP A 265 -20.24 11.36 -10.37
C ASP A 265 -21.00 11.89 -9.13
N THR A 266 -21.12 11.08 -8.08
CA THR A 266 -21.79 11.47 -6.81
C THR A 266 -20.81 11.95 -5.73
N TYR A 267 -19.53 11.60 -5.85
CA TYR A 267 -18.47 12.04 -4.93
C TYR A 267 -18.29 13.58 -4.94
N PRO A 268 -17.98 14.23 -3.78
CA PRO A 268 -17.92 13.67 -2.43
C PRO A 268 -19.27 13.71 -1.69
N LYS A 269 -20.36 14.12 -2.35
CA LYS A 269 -21.68 14.35 -1.72
C LYS A 269 -22.33 13.07 -1.23
N GLU A 270 -22.24 12.01 -2.04
CA GLU A 270 -22.74 10.69 -1.72
C GLU A 270 -21.76 9.63 -2.23
N ILE A 271 -21.46 8.65 -1.38
CA ILE A 271 -20.57 7.53 -1.69
C ILE A 271 -21.32 6.24 -1.38
N ASN A 272 -21.85 5.60 -2.42
CA ASN A 272 -22.55 4.33 -2.27
C ASN A 272 -21.52 3.20 -2.05
N ALA A 273 -21.39 2.76 -0.80
CA ALA A 273 -20.47 1.70 -0.40
C ALA A 273 -20.71 0.36 -1.12
N HIS A 274 -21.93 0.08 -1.59
CA HIS A 274 -22.23 -1.12 -2.36
C HIS A 274 -21.59 -1.08 -3.76
N ASP A 275 -21.70 0.06 -4.44
CA ASP A 275 -21.13 0.30 -5.76
C ASP A 275 -19.60 0.43 -5.71
N VAL A 276 -19.05 1.00 -4.62
CA VAL A 276 -17.62 0.92 -4.30
C VAL A 276 -17.17 -0.54 -4.14
N GLY A 277 -17.91 -1.37 -3.40
CA GLY A 277 -17.60 -2.79 -3.26
C GLY A 277 -17.64 -3.55 -4.60
N ASN A 278 -18.59 -3.21 -5.48
CA ASN A 278 -18.66 -3.77 -6.83
C ASN A 278 -17.47 -3.32 -7.70
N TRP A 279 -17.02 -2.06 -7.56
CA TRP A 279 -15.80 -1.58 -8.21
C TRP A 279 -14.54 -2.29 -7.68
N GLN A 280 -14.44 -2.52 -6.37
CA GLN A 280 -13.35 -3.30 -5.75
C GLN A 280 -13.31 -4.74 -6.28
N LEU A 281 -14.44 -5.42 -6.42
CA LEU A 281 -14.50 -6.78 -6.99
C LEU A 281 -14.11 -6.80 -8.47
N LEU A 282 -14.60 -5.85 -9.29
CA LEU A 282 -14.20 -5.75 -10.70
C LEU A 282 -12.71 -5.44 -10.86
N ALA A 283 -12.14 -4.61 -9.98
CA ALA A 283 -10.70 -4.32 -9.93
C ALA A 283 -9.88 -5.55 -9.51
N ALA A 284 -10.39 -6.38 -8.59
CA ALA A 284 -9.74 -7.62 -8.19
C ALA A 284 -9.72 -8.66 -9.33
N ILE A 285 -10.81 -8.74 -10.11
CA ILE A 285 -10.87 -9.60 -11.30
C ILE A 285 -9.93 -9.09 -12.39
N ASP A 286 -9.97 -7.80 -12.75
CA ASP A 286 -9.13 -7.21 -13.81
C ASP A 286 -7.63 -7.38 -13.52
N ALA A 287 -7.22 -7.16 -12.27
CA ALA A 287 -5.86 -7.45 -11.81
C ALA A 287 -5.49 -8.94 -11.93
N LEU A 288 -6.40 -9.86 -11.58
CA LEU A 288 -6.16 -11.30 -11.67
C LEU A 288 -6.09 -11.80 -13.13
N VAL A 289 -6.89 -11.21 -14.04
CA VAL A 289 -6.82 -11.44 -15.50
C VAL A 289 -5.49 -10.95 -16.06
N ALA A 290 -4.98 -9.81 -15.59
CA ALA A 290 -3.65 -9.30 -15.92
C ALA A 290 -2.49 -10.07 -15.23
N GLY A 291 -2.78 -11.05 -14.38
CA GLY A 291 -1.79 -11.84 -13.63
C GLY A 291 -1.21 -11.16 -12.38
N ASP A 292 -1.60 -9.91 -12.06
CA ASP A 292 -1.19 -9.22 -10.84
C ASP A 292 -2.01 -9.72 -9.63
N LYS A 293 -1.58 -10.86 -9.10
CA LYS A 293 -2.12 -11.45 -7.87
C LYS A 293 -2.03 -10.52 -6.66
N ASN A 294 -1.06 -9.60 -6.63
CA ASN A 294 -0.88 -8.68 -5.50
C ASN A 294 -1.92 -7.55 -5.53
N ALA A 295 -2.16 -6.94 -6.70
CA ALA A 295 -3.27 -6.00 -6.86
C ALA A 295 -4.64 -6.69 -6.69
N ALA A 296 -4.81 -7.92 -7.18
CA ALA A 296 -6.02 -8.71 -6.97
C ALA A 296 -6.30 -8.96 -5.48
N ASN A 297 -5.27 -9.37 -4.73
CA ASN A 297 -5.34 -9.55 -3.27
C ASN A 297 -5.64 -8.23 -2.55
N TYR A 298 -4.99 -7.12 -2.91
CA TYR A 298 -5.26 -5.79 -2.37
C TYR A 298 -6.72 -5.38 -2.57
N HIS A 299 -7.25 -5.50 -3.79
CA HIS A 299 -8.62 -5.09 -4.10
C HIS A 299 -9.68 -5.96 -3.40
N LEU A 300 -9.47 -7.28 -3.32
CA LEU A 300 -10.39 -8.16 -2.58
C LEU A 300 -10.29 -7.96 -1.06
N ALA A 301 -9.10 -7.69 -0.51
CA ALA A 301 -8.92 -7.45 0.93
C ALA A 301 -9.67 -6.19 1.38
N TRP A 302 -9.69 -5.14 0.55
CA TRP A 302 -10.48 -3.93 0.83
C TRP A 302 -11.99 -4.15 0.74
N PHE A 303 -12.46 -4.99 -0.19
CA PHE A 303 -13.87 -5.42 -0.22
C PHE A 303 -14.25 -6.19 1.06
N LEU A 304 -13.50 -7.26 1.38
CA LEU A 304 -13.75 -8.12 2.55
C LEU A 304 -13.65 -7.37 3.89
N ALA A 305 -12.88 -6.28 3.94
CA ALA A 305 -12.76 -5.41 5.10
C ALA A 305 -13.84 -4.31 5.19
N GLY A 306 -14.56 -4.03 4.09
CA GLY A 306 -15.66 -3.05 4.04
C GLY A 306 -17.04 -3.64 4.34
N GLU A 307 -17.26 -4.90 3.95
CA GLU A 307 -18.50 -5.66 4.16
C GLU A 307 -18.86 -5.81 5.66
N PRO A 308 -20.16 -5.82 6.02
CA PRO A 308 -20.58 -5.98 7.41
C PRO A 308 -20.38 -7.41 7.91
N THR A 309 -19.88 -7.58 9.14
CA THR A 309 -19.49 -8.88 9.73
C THR A 309 -20.59 -9.96 9.69
N GLY A 310 -21.87 -9.57 9.73
CA GLY A 310 -23.01 -10.49 9.61
C GLY A 310 -23.17 -11.18 8.25
N GLN A 311 -22.41 -10.76 7.23
CA GLN A 311 -22.39 -11.36 5.89
C GLN A 311 -21.38 -12.52 5.78
N ARG A 312 -20.30 -12.50 6.59
CA ARG A 312 -19.31 -13.60 6.71
C ARG A 312 -19.80 -14.84 7.48
N LEU A 313 -21.03 -14.83 8.00
CA LEU A 313 -21.61 -15.89 8.85
C LEU A 313 -22.80 -16.62 8.19
N LYS A 314 -22.93 -16.53 6.86
CA LYS A 314 -24.07 -17.09 6.10
C LYS A 314 -23.70 -17.93 4.87
N ASN A 315 -22.40 -18.10 4.62
CA ASN A 315 -21.83 -18.94 3.56
C ASN A 315 -20.99 -20.03 4.20
#